data_AF-A0A7W5HRZ0-F1
#
_entry.id   AF-A0A7W5HRZ0-F1
#
_cell.length_a   1.000
_cell.length_b   1.000
_cell.length_c   1.000
_cell.angle_alpha   90.00
_cell.angle_beta   90.00
_cell.angle_gamma   90.00
#
_symmetry.space_group_name_H-M   'P 1'
#
loop_
_entity.id
_entity.type
_entity.pdbx_description
1 polymer ?
#
loop_
_entity_poly.entity_id
_entity_poly.type
_entity_poly.pdbx_seq_one_letter_code
_entity_poly.pdbx_strand_id
1 'polypeptide(L)'
;MRFHFKLDGLDHQHRDTLLSIESAMTGRSSTALFDLKALDVFTNRDPEKAKAFVSGKLGAFLMESLEALMTATGLDLIALYNAVKNIPVVLKARPVVTMQ
;
A
#
# COMPACT_ATOMS: atom_id res chain seq x y z
N MET A 1 -8.70 9.41 -2.89
CA MET A 1 -9.53 8.20 -2.63
C MET A 1 -9.29 7.77 -1.19
N ARG A 2 -10.30 7.24 -0.47
CA ARG A 2 -10.11 6.72 0.90
C ARG A 2 -10.59 5.27 0.94
N PHE A 3 -9.76 4.37 1.46
CA PHE A 3 -10.10 2.98 1.71
C PHE A 3 -9.35 2.49 2.95
N HIS A 4 -9.78 1.35 3.47
CA HIS A 4 -9.05 0.60 4.50
C HIS A 4 -8.95 -0.88 4.11
N PHE A 5 -7.94 -1.56 4.64
CA PHE A 5 -7.72 -2.99 4.48
C PHE A 5 -8.66 -3.78 5.37
N LYS A 6 -9.17 -4.89 4.83
CA LYS A 6 -9.85 -5.92 5.60
C LYS A 6 -8.80 -6.72 6.37
N LEU A 7 -8.90 -6.69 7.70
CA LEU A 7 -7.92 -7.29 8.61
C LEU A 7 -8.31 -8.70 9.10
N ASP A 8 -9.52 -9.15 8.77
CA ASP A 8 -10.05 -10.44 9.21
C ASP A 8 -9.19 -11.59 8.69
N GLY A 9 -8.88 -12.54 9.57
CA GLY A 9 -8.10 -13.74 9.21
C GLY A 9 -6.60 -13.54 9.00
N LEU A 10 -6.09 -12.31 9.13
CA LEU A 10 -4.64 -12.02 9.10
C LEU A 10 -3.98 -12.25 10.46
N ASP A 11 -2.68 -12.58 10.46
CA ASP A 11 -1.88 -12.63 11.68
C ASP A 11 -1.63 -11.24 12.28
N HIS A 12 -1.18 -11.18 13.53
CA HIS A 12 -0.96 -9.93 14.24
C HIS A 12 0.07 -9.01 13.54
N GLN A 13 1.18 -9.56 13.07
CA GLN A 13 2.25 -8.78 12.44
C GLN A 13 1.79 -8.15 11.13
N HIS A 14 1.03 -8.90 10.32
CA HIS A 14 0.50 -8.44 9.05
C HIS A 14 -0.58 -7.38 9.26
N ARG A 15 -1.45 -7.54 10.29
CA ARG A 15 -2.43 -6.52 10.68
C ARG A 15 -1.75 -5.21 11.08
N ASP A 16 -0.73 -5.27 11.92
CA ASP A 16 -0.01 -4.08 12.39
C ASP A 16 0.68 -3.37 11.22
N THR A 17 1.26 -4.13 10.28
CA THR A 17 1.84 -3.59 9.04
C THR A 17 0.80 -2.84 8.21
N LEU A 18 -0.38 -3.44 7.99
CA LEU A 18 -1.45 -2.82 7.21
C LEU A 18 -2.03 -1.57 7.90
N LEU A 19 -2.16 -1.59 9.22
CA LEU A 19 -2.58 -0.43 10.00
C LEU A 19 -1.55 0.69 9.95
N SER A 20 -0.26 0.38 10.01
CA SER A 20 0.82 1.35 9.83
C SER A 20 0.74 2.00 8.45
N ILE A 21 0.58 1.20 7.39
CA ILE A 21 0.38 1.69 6.02
C ILE A 21 -0.85 2.61 5.95
N GLU A 22 -1.99 2.19 6.51
CA GLU A 22 -3.21 3.01 6.55
C GLU A 22 -3.01 4.35 7.24
N SER A 23 -2.29 4.37 8.35
CA SER A 23 -2.02 5.60 9.10
C SER A 23 -1.09 6.56 8.36
N ALA A 24 -0.16 6.03 7.56
CA ALA A 24 0.78 6.81 6.77
C ALA A 24 0.19 7.26 5.42
N MET A 25 -0.94 6.68 4.99
CA MET A 25 -1.58 7.03 3.73
C MET A 25 -2.12 8.47 3.72
N THR A 26 -1.56 9.28 2.83
CA THR A 26 -2.13 10.54 2.38
C THR A 26 -3.01 10.33 1.14
N GLY A 27 -3.90 11.29 0.83
CA GLY A 27 -4.93 11.12 -0.21
C GLY A 27 -4.42 10.70 -1.61
N ARG A 28 -3.18 11.06 -1.98
CA ARG A 28 -2.54 10.61 -3.24
C ARG A 28 -1.83 9.27 -3.11
N SER A 29 -1.14 9.05 -1.99
CA SER A 29 -0.50 7.75 -1.73
C SER A 29 -1.52 6.61 -1.63
N SER A 30 -2.75 6.87 -1.18
CA SER A 30 -3.85 5.88 -1.26
C SER A 30 -4.13 5.48 -2.71
N THR A 31 -4.24 6.44 -3.63
CA THR A 31 -4.43 6.12 -5.06
C THR A 31 -3.25 5.35 -5.61
N ALA A 32 -2.02 5.80 -5.33
CA ALA A 32 -0.81 5.10 -5.78
C ALA A 32 -0.73 3.65 -5.27
N LEU A 33 -1.14 3.42 -4.02
CA LEU A 33 -1.16 2.08 -3.41
C LEU A 33 -2.27 1.19 -3.99
N PHE A 34 -3.43 1.76 -4.27
CA PHE A 34 -4.54 1.07 -4.93
C PHE A 34 -4.13 0.61 -6.32
N ASP A 35 -3.49 1.49 -7.09
CA ASP A 35 -2.98 1.18 -8.42
C ASP A 35 -1.84 0.16 -8.35
N LEU A 36 -0.89 0.32 -7.42
CA LEU A 36 0.20 -0.64 -7.18
C LEU A 36 -0.32 -2.06 -6.92
N LYS A 37 -1.38 -2.20 -6.12
CA LYS A 37 -2.01 -3.50 -5.83
C LYS A 37 -2.59 -4.17 -7.07
N ALA A 38 -3.10 -3.36 -8.01
CA ALA A 38 -3.63 -3.83 -9.29
C ALA A 38 -2.53 -4.22 -10.28
N LEU A 39 -1.29 -3.76 -10.07
CA LEU A 39 -0.14 -4.17 -10.87
C LEU A 39 0.26 -5.61 -10.53
N ASP A 40 0.74 -6.33 -11.54
CA ASP A 40 1.39 -7.62 -11.36
C ASP A 40 2.90 -7.44 -11.28
N VAL A 41 3.35 -6.84 -10.18
CA VAL A 41 4.77 -6.53 -9.96
C VAL A 41 5.52 -7.85 -9.79
N PHE A 42 6.54 -8.04 -10.62
CA PHE A 42 7.45 -9.18 -10.52
C PHE A 42 8.37 -9.01 -9.31
N THR A 43 8.08 -9.74 -8.24
CA THR A 43 8.84 -9.72 -6.98
C THR A 43 10.01 -10.70 -6.95
N ASN A 44 10.09 -11.63 -7.90
CA ASN A 44 11.18 -12.62 -8.04
C ASN A 44 12.38 -12.11 -8.87
N ARG A 45 12.41 -10.83 -9.23
CA ARG A 45 13.45 -10.22 -10.07
C ARG A 45 14.16 -9.11 -9.31
N ASP A 46 15.20 -8.58 -9.93
CA ASP A 46 15.95 -7.40 -9.50
C ASP A 46 15.02 -6.27 -9.00
N PRO A 47 15.17 -5.79 -7.74
CA PRO A 47 14.38 -4.71 -7.18
C PRO A 47 14.41 -3.42 -8.03
N GLU A 48 15.51 -3.12 -8.72
CA GLU A 48 15.61 -1.94 -9.58
C GLU A 48 14.68 -2.07 -10.78
N LYS A 49 14.56 -3.27 -11.36
CA LYS A 49 13.63 -3.54 -12.46
C LYS A 49 12.18 -3.46 -12.02
N ALA A 50 11.86 -3.93 -10.81
CA ALA A 50 10.53 -3.79 -10.23
C ALA A 50 10.17 -2.31 -10.03
N LYS A 51 11.12 -1.51 -9.52
CA LYS A 51 10.93 -0.06 -9.34
C LYS A 51 10.72 0.65 -10.67
N ALA A 52 11.54 0.36 -11.68
CA ALA A 52 11.39 0.95 -13.02
C ALA A 52 10.02 0.61 -13.65
N PHE A 53 9.56 -0.63 -13.49
CA PHE A 53 8.25 -1.06 -13.98
C PHE A 53 7.10 -0.33 -13.28
N VAL A 54 7.12 -0.27 -11.95
CA VAL A 54 6.11 0.44 -11.17
C VAL A 54 6.10 1.93 -11.53
N SER A 55 7.28 2.55 -11.63
CA SER A 55 7.42 3.95 -12.04
C SER A 55 6.85 4.20 -13.44
N GLY A 56 7.04 3.27 -14.38
CA GLY A 56 6.50 3.38 -15.73
C GLY A 56 4.98 3.21 -15.81
N LYS A 57 4.36 2.55 -14.82
CA LYS A 57 2.90 2.33 -14.76
C LYS A 57 2.16 3.40 -13.97
N LEU A 58 2.71 3.79 -12.82
CA LEU A 58 2.12 4.82 -11.94
C LEU A 58 2.39 6.23 -12.47
N GLY A 59 3.49 6.42 -13.22
CA GLY A 59 3.99 7.73 -13.60
C GLY A 59 4.64 8.48 -12.43
N ALA A 60 5.37 9.55 -12.76
CA ALA A 60 6.20 10.28 -11.78
C ALA A 60 5.41 10.81 -10.58
N PHE A 61 4.21 11.36 -10.80
CA PHE A 61 3.40 11.98 -9.75
C PHE A 61 2.89 10.98 -8.69
N LEU A 62 2.45 9.79 -9.10
CA LEU A 62 2.01 8.76 -8.16
C LEU A 62 3.21 8.02 -7.55
N MET A 63 4.31 7.89 -8.31
CA MET A 63 5.55 7.32 -7.79
C MET A 63 6.12 8.14 -6.63
N GLU A 64 6.15 9.47 -6.73
CA GLU A 64 6.59 10.35 -5.63
C GLU A 64 5.75 10.15 -4.37
N SER A 65 4.42 10.04 -4.54
CA SER A 65 3.51 9.79 -3.42
C SER A 65 3.71 8.39 -2.81
N LEU A 66 4.09 7.40 -3.62
CA LEU A 66 4.41 6.05 -3.16
C LEU A 66 5.76 6.01 -2.43
N GLU A 67 6.77 6.73 -2.90
CA GLU A 67 8.07 6.86 -2.24
C GLU A 67 7.97 7.54 -0.88
N ALA A 68 7.12 8.57 -0.76
CA ALA A 68 6.80 9.18 0.52
C ALA A 68 6.15 8.17 1.49
N LEU A 69 5.25 7.31 1.00
CA LEU A 69 4.63 6.25 1.81
C LEU A 69 5.64 5.18 2.25
N MET A 70 6.51 4.74 1.34
CA MET A 70 7.61 3.80 1.65
C MET A 70 8.53 4.39 2.73
N THR A 71 8.87 5.67 2.61
CA THR A 71 9.69 6.37 3.62
C THR A 71 8.99 6.47 4.98
N ALA A 72 7.69 6.78 4.99
CA ALA A 72 6.92 6.90 6.23
C ALA A 72 6.70 5.57 6.97
N THR A 73 6.62 4.47 6.22
CA THR A 73 6.40 3.11 6.77
C THR A 73 7.69 2.33 7.00
N GLY A 74 8.80 2.78 6.42
CA GLY A 74 10.07 2.06 6.42
C GLY A 74 10.07 0.80 5.54
N LEU A 75 9.05 0.61 4.69
CA LEU A 75 8.92 -0.54 3.80
C LEU A 75 9.54 -0.24 2.44
N ASP A 76 10.31 -1.18 1.91
CA ASP A 76 10.69 -1.14 0.49
C ASP A 76 9.50 -1.49 -0.42
N LEU A 77 9.67 -1.29 -1.73
CA LEU A 77 8.62 -1.49 -2.73
C LEU A 77 8.07 -2.92 -2.74
N ILE A 78 8.94 -3.92 -2.57
CA ILE A 78 8.57 -5.33 -2.63
C ILE A 78 7.83 -5.72 -1.35
N ALA A 79 8.34 -5.30 -0.19
CA ALA A 79 7.70 -5.49 1.10
C ALA A 79 6.32 -4.83 1.14
N LEU A 80 6.22 -3.58 0.68
CA LEU A 80 4.96 -2.85 0.59
C LEU A 80 3.98 -3.55 -0.34
N TYR A 81 4.42 -3.96 -1.54
CA TYR A 81 3.58 -4.69 -2.50
C TYR A 81 3.09 -6.01 -1.92
N ASN A 82 3.97 -6.83 -1.34
CA ASN A 82 3.61 -8.11 -0.74
C ASN A 82 2.64 -7.94 0.44
N ALA A 83 2.80 -6.89 1.24
CA ALA A 83 1.91 -6.61 2.35
C ALA A 83 0.47 -6.33 1.88
N VAL A 84 0.29 -5.62 0.76
CA VAL A 84 -1.05 -5.18 0.29
C VAL A 84 -1.63 -6.06 -0.84
N LYS A 85 -0.80 -6.87 -1.50
CA LYS A 85 -1.23 -7.80 -2.55
C LYS A 85 -2.22 -8.81 -1.95
N ASN A 86 -3.28 -9.10 -2.71
CA ASN A 86 -4.37 -9.99 -2.29
C ASN A 86 -5.19 -9.58 -1.04
N ILE A 87 -4.82 -8.50 -0.33
CA ILE A 87 -5.61 -7.98 0.78
C ILE A 87 -6.86 -7.25 0.25
N PRO A 88 -8.09 -7.67 0.62
CA PRO A 88 -9.30 -6.96 0.24
C PRO A 88 -9.32 -5.55 0.84
N VAL A 89 -9.82 -4.58 0.09
CA VAL A 89 -10.01 -3.20 0.56
C VAL A 89 -11.50 -2.86 0.59
N VAL A 90 -11.88 -2.02 1.54
CA VAL A 90 -13.22 -1.45 1.64
C VAL A 90 -13.14 0.01 1.21
N LEU A 91 -13.88 0.39 0.17
CA LEU A 91 -13.90 1.74 -0.41
C LEU A 91 -14.69 2.76 0.43
N LYS A 92 -14.44 2.76 1.74
CA LYS A 92 -15.00 3.67 2.73
C LYS A 92 -13.90 4.02 3.72
N ALA A 93 -14.06 5.14 4.43
CA ALA A 93 -13.21 5.41 5.58
C ALA A 93 -13.38 4.30 6.63
N ARG A 94 -12.29 3.97 7.36
CA ARG A 94 -12.37 3.03 8.49
C ARG A 94 -13.37 3.62 9.50
N PRO A 95 -14.37 2.84 9.97
CA PRO A 95 -15.30 3.33 10.97
C PRO A 95 -14.50 3.71 12.22
N VAL A 96 -14.63 4.97 12.64
CA VAL A 96 -14.15 5.39 13.96
C VAL A 96 -15.11 4.75 14.95
N VAL A 97 -14.64 3.73 15.67
CA VAL A 97 -15.41 3.21 16.79
C VAL A 97 -15.39 4.29 17.85
N THR A 98 -16.41 5.14 17.88
CA THR A 98 -16.71 5.98 19.04
C THR A 98 -17.07 5.00 20.14
N MET A 99 -16.15 4.73 21.06
CA MET A 99 -16.50 4.04 22.30
C MET A 99 -17.52 4.94 23.01
N GLN A 100 -18.78 4.48 23.05
CA GLN A 100 -19.81 5.03 23.92
C GLN A 100 -19.70 4.41 25.30
#